data_AF-A0A423TL34-F1
#
_entry.id   AF-A0A423TL34-F1
#
_cell.length_a   1.000
_cell.length_b   1.000
_cell.length_c   1.000
_cell.angle_alpha   90.00
_cell.angle_beta   90.00
_cell.angle_gamma   90.00
#
_symmetry.space_group_name_H-M   'P 1'
#
loop_
_entity.id
_entity.type
_entity.pdbx_description
1 polymer ?
#
loop_
_entity_poly.entity_id
_entity_poly.type
_entity_poly.pdbx_seq_one_letter_code
_entity_poly.pdbx_strand_id
1 'polypeptide(L)'
;MRTHLAAPRSRSFVRPVQVALVDCLEIAYHSRWLSQGHPVLLLTICQSHEFTCTDGSCIPKTKRCDLSLDCHDKSDESDCDRVLIPEGYSTSLPPPKINQEPVPFRSSVLIRTIRSIDIANFKISVDLAFVLMWRDTRLLYRNLQEDRRSNKLNDWRSIWVPSLKITDMTQGSVEANPFNTAAFVVKMAEPVPDDDSTIYEDYMYSGAENYVRFQEEMTVNFACSFDLVMYPFDQQKCYLAFEIHDYDLSLGYFVLEANESRFIGDRHLMEYVLDGERTFVYNDHNASHVAVELKFRNQFLYYVGNVFIPSLMLTILCYVTLFFDEDDFNDRIMVSLTSLLVLVTLFSNSGKSIPKTAYFKQHRRAVVQCWRSSRGDFFIIPDSISLSEIEECPESKRGTDTPAIERAAKGM
;
A
#
# COMPACT_ATOMS: atom_id res chain seq x y z
N MET A 1 18.57 30.26 -85.47
CA MET A 1 19.17 30.96 -86.62
C MET A 1 18.65 32.40 -86.60
N ARG A 2 19.56 33.37 -86.44
CA ARG A 2 19.40 34.82 -86.75
C ARG A 2 18.43 35.66 -85.88
N THR A 3 18.97 36.45 -84.92
CA THR A 3 19.45 37.86 -85.00
C THR A 3 18.30 38.88 -84.94
N HIS A 4 18.12 39.65 -83.86
CA HIS A 4 18.71 40.95 -83.50
C HIS A 4 17.71 42.12 -83.65
N LEU A 5 17.60 42.88 -82.55
CA LEU A 5 17.55 44.35 -82.42
C LEU A 5 16.55 45.16 -83.25
N ALA A 6 15.66 45.89 -82.55
CA ALA A 6 15.60 47.36 -82.58
C ALA A 6 14.60 47.91 -81.54
N ALA A 7 15.07 48.77 -80.63
CA ALA A 7 14.28 49.82 -79.97
C ALA A 7 14.36 51.10 -80.85
N PRO A 8 13.50 52.14 -80.70
CA PRO A 8 13.69 53.11 -79.60
C PRO A 8 12.47 54.00 -79.17
N ARG A 9 12.72 54.81 -78.11
CA ARG A 9 12.11 56.12 -77.71
C ARG A 9 10.71 56.12 -77.08
N SER A 10 10.57 56.29 -75.75
CA SER A 10 10.72 57.51 -74.91
C SER A 10 9.50 58.45 -74.90
N ARG A 11 8.77 58.47 -73.78
CA ARG A 11 8.19 59.69 -73.21
C ARG A 11 7.96 59.51 -71.69
N SER A 12 8.51 60.46 -70.97
CA SER A 12 8.55 60.67 -69.53
C SER A 12 7.21 61.10 -68.95
N PHE A 13 6.86 60.61 -67.75
CA PHE A 13 5.93 61.29 -66.85
C PHE A 13 6.42 61.17 -65.41
N VAL A 14 6.51 62.30 -64.72
CA VAL A 14 7.10 62.49 -63.39
C VAL A 14 6.01 63.02 -62.45
N ARG A 15 5.79 62.29 -61.34
CA ARG A 15 5.26 62.71 -60.00
C ARG A 15 3.80 63.22 -59.93
N PRO A 16 3.13 63.28 -58.74
CA PRO A 16 3.70 63.34 -57.39
C PRO A 16 3.04 62.49 -56.27
N VAL A 17 3.72 62.54 -55.13
CA VAL A 17 3.36 62.11 -53.77
C VAL A 17 2.26 63.02 -53.20
N GLN A 18 1.29 62.44 -52.48
CA GLN A 18 0.37 63.17 -51.60
C GLN A 18 0.46 62.63 -50.18
N VAL A 19 0.73 63.55 -49.26
CA VAL A 19 0.62 63.42 -47.80
C VAL A 19 -0.80 63.87 -47.42
N ALA A 20 -1.48 63.13 -46.55
CA ALA A 20 -2.66 63.60 -45.84
C ALA A 20 -2.69 63.02 -44.41
N LEU A 21 -3.07 63.89 -43.48
CA LEU A 21 -3.04 63.77 -42.02
C LEU A 21 -4.10 62.81 -41.44
N VAL A 22 -3.71 62.20 -40.32
CA VAL A 22 -4.43 61.95 -39.05
C VAL A 22 -5.96 61.99 -39.07
N ASP A 23 -6.58 60.85 -38.70
CA ASP A 23 -7.79 60.81 -37.88
C ASP A 23 -7.62 59.74 -36.78
N CYS A 24 -7.75 60.19 -35.52
CA CYS A 24 -7.83 59.38 -34.31
C CYS A 24 -9.30 59.14 -34.00
N LEU A 25 -9.81 57.92 -34.20
CA LEU A 25 -10.84 57.28 -33.37
C LEU A 25 -11.16 55.89 -33.96
N GLU A 26 -10.67 54.82 -33.33
CA GLU A 26 -11.46 53.60 -33.09
C GLU A 26 -10.67 52.66 -32.16
N ILE A 27 -11.09 52.68 -30.89
CA ILE A 27 -10.72 51.70 -29.88
C ILE A 27 -11.63 50.49 -30.09
N ALA A 28 -11.11 49.36 -30.58
CA ALA A 28 -11.69 48.04 -30.37
C ALA A 28 -10.81 46.91 -30.93
N TYR A 29 -10.43 45.99 -30.04
CA TYR A 29 -10.18 44.58 -30.34
C TYR A 29 -9.00 44.21 -31.23
N HIS A 30 -7.81 44.20 -30.62
CA HIS A 30 -6.76 43.25 -31.01
C HIS A 30 -6.05 42.63 -29.79
N SER A 31 -6.83 42.09 -28.84
CA SER A 31 -6.33 41.23 -27.77
C SER A 31 -6.13 39.80 -28.28
N ARG A 32 -5.06 39.55 -29.04
CA ARG A 32 -4.63 38.18 -29.36
C ARG A 32 -3.14 38.02 -29.68
N TRP A 33 -2.28 38.75 -28.98
CA TRP A 33 -0.82 38.57 -29.04
C TRP A 33 -0.15 38.90 -27.70
N LEU A 34 -0.51 38.19 -26.62
CA LEU A 34 0.30 38.10 -25.39
C LEU A 34 0.09 36.71 -24.77
N SER A 35 0.65 35.68 -25.41
CA SER A 35 0.80 34.34 -24.81
C SER A 35 2.27 33.97 -24.66
N GLN A 36 3.11 34.96 -24.31
CA GLN A 36 4.44 34.73 -23.77
C GLN A 36 4.61 35.70 -22.60
N GLY A 37 4.57 35.14 -21.40
CA GLY A 37 4.74 35.86 -20.13
C GLY A 37 6.10 36.54 -20.11
N HIS A 38 6.10 37.85 -20.34
CA HIS A 38 7.22 38.70 -20.00
C HIS A 38 6.97 39.20 -18.58
N PRO A 39 7.96 39.16 -17.67
CA PRO A 39 7.78 39.67 -16.31
C PRO A 39 7.44 41.16 -16.38
N VAL A 40 6.26 41.52 -15.86
CA VAL A 40 5.84 42.92 -15.73
C VAL A 40 6.49 43.47 -14.47
N LEU A 41 7.54 44.27 -14.65
CA LEU A 41 8.21 44.95 -13.54
C LEU A 41 7.34 46.11 -13.08
N LEU A 42 6.59 45.91 -12.00
CA LEU A 42 5.90 46.99 -11.28
C LEU A 42 6.89 47.61 -10.29
N LEU A 43 6.97 48.94 -10.29
CA LEU A 43 7.65 49.68 -9.22
C LEU A 43 6.81 49.53 -7.96
N THR A 44 7.21 48.61 -7.07
CA THR A 44 6.52 48.39 -5.81
C THR A 44 6.93 49.41 -4.74
N ILE A 45 5.96 49.83 -3.94
CA ILE A 45 6.15 50.64 -2.73
C ILE A 45 6.17 49.72 -1.48
N CYS A 46 5.88 48.43 -1.67
CA CYS A 46 5.81 47.43 -0.62
C CYS A 46 7.19 47.12 -0.03
N GLN A 47 7.20 46.73 1.24
CA GLN A 47 8.42 46.34 1.94
C GLN A 47 8.90 44.95 1.51
N SER A 48 10.13 44.58 1.85
CA SER A 48 10.71 43.28 1.45
C SER A 48 9.94 42.05 1.99
N HIS A 49 9.17 42.19 3.06
CA HIS A 49 8.34 41.13 3.63
C HIS A 49 6.87 41.19 3.17
N GLU A 50 6.56 42.11 2.26
CA GLU A 50 5.23 42.29 1.68
C GLU A 50 5.24 41.80 0.22
N PHE A 51 4.09 41.33 -0.23
CA PHE A 51 3.77 40.97 -1.60
C PHE A 51 2.90 42.06 -2.21
N THR A 52 3.24 42.43 -3.44
CA THR A 52 2.58 43.46 -4.23
C THR A 52 1.50 42.82 -5.11
N CYS A 53 0.24 43.08 -4.78
CA CYS A 53 -0.89 42.70 -5.61
C CYS A 53 -0.81 43.39 -7.00
N THR A 54 -1.50 42.86 -8.02
CA THR A 54 -1.48 43.47 -9.37
C THR A 54 -2.16 44.83 -9.41
N ASP A 55 -3.08 45.09 -8.47
CA ASP A 55 -3.70 46.41 -8.23
C ASP A 55 -2.77 47.43 -7.51
N GLY A 56 -1.59 47.00 -7.07
CA GLY A 56 -0.60 47.81 -6.35
C GLY A 56 -0.79 47.88 -4.84
N SER A 57 -1.74 47.14 -4.27
CA SER A 57 -1.87 47.00 -2.81
C SER A 57 -0.81 46.06 -2.23
N CYS A 58 -0.44 46.26 -0.96
CA CYS A 58 0.57 45.46 -0.27
C CYS A 58 -0.09 44.56 0.77
N ILE A 59 0.24 43.26 0.74
CA ILE A 59 -0.15 42.29 1.76
C ILE A 59 1.10 41.60 2.32
N PRO A 60 1.10 41.04 3.54
CA PRO A 60 2.25 40.26 4.02
C PRO A 60 2.52 39.04 3.12
N LYS A 61 3.78 38.75 2.79
CA LYS A 61 4.16 37.58 1.96
C LYS A 61 3.66 36.24 2.54
N THR A 62 3.43 36.15 3.85
CA THR A 62 2.87 34.96 4.51
C THR A 62 1.43 34.65 4.09
N LYS A 63 0.69 35.67 3.63
CA LYS A 63 -0.68 35.55 3.13
C LYS A 63 -0.77 35.15 1.66
N ARG A 64 0.38 35.03 0.98
CA ARG A 64 0.38 34.57 -0.40
C ARG A 64 0.07 33.08 -0.43
N CYS A 65 -0.87 32.70 -1.30
CA CYS A 65 -1.28 31.31 -1.46
C CYS A 65 -1.68 30.68 -0.11
N ASP A 66 -2.53 31.34 0.67
CA ASP A 66 -3.02 30.83 1.95
C ASP A 66 -4.49 30.36 1.88
N LEU A 67 -5.08 30.36 0.67
CA LEU A 67 -6.47 30.04 0.36
C LEU A 67 -7.47 31.13 0.80
N SER A 68 -6.98 32.29 1.22
CA SER A 68 -7.77 33.50 1.47
C SER A 68 -7.62 34.47 0.30
N LEU A 69 -8.62 35.34 0.10
CA LEU A 69 -8.55 36.41 -0.89
C LEU A 69 -8.26 37.71 -0.15
N ASP A 70 -6.98 38.06 -0.05
CA ASP A 70 -6.49 39.26 0.62
C ASP A 70 -6.24 40.40 -0.36
N CYS A 71 -5.82 40.10 -1.59
CA CYS A 71 -5.80 41.10 -2.68
C CYS A 71 -7.22 41.34 -3.24
N HIS A 72 -7.53 42.59 -3.62
CA HIS A 72 -8.83 42.91 -4.23
C HIS A 72 -9.02 42.25 -5.60
N ASP A 73 -7.91 42.06 -6.32
CA ASP A 73 -7.83 41.44 -7.64
C ASP A 73 -7.58 39.92 -7.61
N LYS A 74 -7.42 39.33 -6.41
CA LYS A 74 -7.12 37.90 -6.17
C LYS A 74 -5.76 37.44 -6.73
N SER A 75 -4.82 38.37 -6.91
CA SER A 75 -3.50 38.07 -7.46
C SER A 75 -2.60 37.28 -6.49
N ASP A 76 -2.88 37.34 -5.19
CA ASP A 76 -2.28 36.55 -4.11
C ASP A 76 -2.50 35.05 -4.22
N GLU A 77 -3.59 34.63 -4.86
CA GLU A 77 -3.94 33.22 -5.10
C GLU A 77 -3.66 32.78 -6.54
N SER A 78 -2.87 33.56 -7.28
CA SER A 78 -2.39 33.23 -8.62
C SER A 78 -0.94 32.70 -8.58
N ASP A 79 -0.63 31.73 -9.45
CA ASP A 79 0.70 31.07 -9.51
C ASP A 79 1.16 30.44 -8.17
N CYS A 80 0.28 29.67 -7.54
CA CYS A 80 0.53 29.04 -6.24
C CYS A 80 1.16 27.63 -6.31
N ASP A 81 1.99 27.37 -7.32
CA ASP A 81 2.72 26.12 -7.39
C ASP A 81 3.80 26.05 -6.29
N ARG A 82 3.59 25.15 -5.33
CA ARG A 82 4.41 25.02 -4.13
C ARG A 82 5.82 24.49 -4.41
N VAL A 83 6.06 23.92 -5.58
CA VAL A 83 7.35 23.30 -5.94
C VAL A 83 7.94 24.00 -7.15
N LEU A 84 9.20 24.39 -7.01
CA LEU A 84 10.06 24.84 -8.09
C LEU A 84 10.97 23.70 -8.49
N ILE A 85 10.88 23.32 -9.76
CA ILE A 85 11.68 22.25 -10.34
C ILE A 85 12.78 22.91 -11.17
N PRO A 86 14.06 22.74 -10.81
CA PRO A 86 15.16 23.35 -11.56
C PRO A 86 15.32 22.72 -12.94
N GLU A 87 15.89 23.49 -13.88
CA GLU A 87 16.24 22.97 -15.20
C GLU A 87 17.24 21.81 -15.08
N GLY A 88 16.90 20.65 -15.65
CA GLY A 88 17.71 19.44 -15.55
C GLY A 88 17.33 18.49 -14.41
N TYR A 89 16.26 18.77 -13.66
CA TYR A 89 15.68 17.79 -12.75
C TYR A 89 15.19 16.54 -13.50
N SER A 90 15.48 15.36 -12.95
CA SER A 90 15.03 14.09 -13.49
C SER A 90 14.20 13.33 -12.46
N THR A 91 12.97 12.98 -12.83
CA THR A 91 12.01 12.24 -11.99
C THR A 91 12.35 10.77 -11.83
N SER A 92 13.25 10.21 -12.66
CA SER A 92 13.70 8.82 -12.55
C SER A 92 14.86 8.63 -11.59
N LEU A 93 15.60 9.71 -11.27
CA LEU A 93 16.77 9.65 -10.41
C LEU A 93 16.39 9.91 -8.94
N PRO A 94 16.84 9.05 -8.02
CA PRO A 94 16.56 9.24 -6.61
C PRO A 94 17.23 10.50 -6.04
N PRO A 95 16.72 10.99 -4.90
CA PRO A 95 17.32 12.14 -4.22
C PRO A 95 18.80 11.85 -3.90
N PRO A 96 19.67 12.86 -4.04
CA PRO A 96 21.09 12.69 -3.74
C PRO A 96 21.31 12.49 -2.24
N LYS A 97 22.43 11.85 -1.90
CA LYS A 97 22.85 11.64 -0.50
C LYS A 97 23.13 12.98 0.17
N ILE A 98 22.61 13.15 1.37
CA ILE A 98 22.88 14.33 2.22
C ILE A 98 24.10 14.01 3.07
N ASN A 99 25.17 14.80 2.98
CA ASN A 99 26.41 14.59 3.73
C ASN A 99 27.05 13.19 3.53
N GLN A 100 26.90 12.60 2.34
CA GLN A 100 27.35 11.24 2.00
C GLN A 100 26.62 10.10 2.75
N GLU A 101 25.61 10.42 3.56
CA GLU A 101 24.78 9.43 4.23
C GLU A 101 23.62 8.96 3.34
N PRO A 102 23.19 7.69 3.45
CA PRO A 102 21.98 7.22 2.79
C PRO A 102 20.75 8.01 3.24
N VAL A 103 19.80 8.24 2.33
CA VAL A 103 18.59 9.02 2.60
C VAL A 103 17.67 8.24 3.55
N PRO A 104 17.32 8.80 4.72
CA PRO A 104 16.36 8.15 5.63
C PRO A 104 14.93 8.39 5.13
N PHE A 105 14.25 7.33 4.76
CA PHE A 105 12.83 7.33 4.39
C PHE A 105 11.97 7.08 5.61
N ARG A 106 11.29 8.11 6.11
CA ARG A 106 10.38 7.96 7.25
C ARG A 106 9.06 7.39 6.75
N SER A 107 8.78 6.15 7.11
CA SER A 107 7.61 5.41 6.67
C SER A 107 6.62 5.22 7.83
N SER A 108 5.34 5.28 7.51
CA SER A 108 4.26 4.87 8.39
C SER A 108 3.23 4.07 7.60
N VAL A 109 2.75 2.96 8.16
CA VAL A 109 1.70 2.14 7.57
C VAL A 109 0.48 2.21 8.45
N LEU A 110 -0.62 2.74 7.89
CA LEU A 110 -1.87 2.94 8.58
C LEU A 110 -2.92 1.98 8.02
N ILE A 111 -3.39 1.06 8.85
CA ILE A 111 -4.36 0.06 8.42
C ILE A 111 -5.76 0.61 8.71
N ARG A 112 -6.57 0.82 7.66
CA ARG A 112 -7.89 1.44 7.79
C ARG A 112 -8.95 0.40 8.12
N THR A 113 -9.02 -0.66 7.34
CA THR A 113 -9.99 -1.74 7.54
C THR A 113 -9.51 -3.04 6.90
N ILE A 114 -10.05 -4.16 7.37
CA ILE A 114 -9.82 -5.48 6.80
C ILE A 114 -11.12 -5.87 6.09
N ARG A 115 -11.06 -5.95 4.76
CA ARG A 115 -12.25 -6.12 3.91
C ARG A 115 -12.77 -7.54 3.94
N SER A 116 -11.89 -8.51 3.82
CA SER A 116 -12.25 -9.94 3.82
C SER A 116 -11.05 -10.82 4.13
N ILE A 117 -11.32 -11.94 4.79
CA ILE A 117 -10.36 -13.02 5.06
C ILE A 117 -10.90 -14.27 4.35
N ASP A 118 -10.14 -14.80 3.41
CA ASP A 118 -10.46 -16.03 2.68
C ASP A 118 -9.50 -17.14 3.15
N ILE A 119 -10.00 -17.95 4.07
CA ILE A 119 -9.27 -19.09 4.63
C ILE A 119 -9.10 -20.20 3.59
N ALA A 120 -10.05 -20.33 2.65
CA ALA A 120 -10.03 -21.39 1.65
C ALA A 120 -8.89 -21.21 0.65
N ASN A 121 -8.64 -19.96 0.24
CA ASN A 121 -7.61 -19.59 -0.71
C ASN A 121 -6.34 -19.01 -0.06
N PHE A 122 -6.25 -18.98 1.27
CA PHE A 122 -5.13 -18.41 2.02
C PHE A 122 -4.87 -16.93 1.67
N LYS A 123 -5.93 -16.12 1.49
CA LYS A 123 -5.83 -14.72 1.06
C LYS A 123 -6.52 -13.77 2.03
N ILE A 124 -5.94 -12.58 2.19
CA ILE A 124 -6.53 -11.50 2.99
C ILE A 124 -6.54 -10.21 2.15
N SER A 125 -7.66 -9.50 2.24
CA SER A 125 -7.85 -8.20 1.61
C SER A 125 -7.89 -7.11 2.67
N VAL A 126 -6.95 -6.15 2.60
CA VAL A 126 -6.80 -5.07 3.58
C VAL A 126 -6.76 -3.74 2.86
N ASP A 127 -7.48 -2.76 3.39
CA ASP A 127 -7.39 -1.36 2.98
C ASP A 127 -6.43 -0.64 3.92
N LEU A 128 -5.32 -0.13 3.36
CA LEU A 128 -4.27 0.54 4.11
C LEU A 128 -3.84 1.84 3.43
N ALA A 129 -3.23 2.72 4.19
CA ALA A 129 -2.55 3.91 3.70
C ALA A 129 -1.07 3.81 4.04
N PHE A 130 -0.23 3.86 3.01
CA PHE A 130 1.21 3.95 3.15
C PHE A 130 1.63 5.42 3.08
N VAL A 131 2.36 5.88 4.09
CA VAL A 131 2.89 7.24 4.17
C VAL A 131 4.40 7.15 4.12
N LEU A 132 5.01 7.96 3.26
CA LEU A 132 6.44 8.07 3.12
C LEU A 132 6.87 9.52 3.19
N MET A 133 7.93 9.81 3.93
CA MET A 133 8.57 11.12 3.96
C MET A 133 10.04 11.05 3.63
N TRP A 134 10.47 11.94 2.74
CA TRP A 134 11.88 12.10 2.37
C TRP A 134 12.21 13.57 2.14
N ARG A 135 13.50 13.85 1.98
CA ARG A 135 14.02 15.18 1.64
C ARG A 135 14.73 15.08 0.30
N ASP A 136 14.61 16.10 -0.52
CA ASP A 136 15.29 16.18 -1.82
C ASP A 136 15.96 17.54 -1.93
N THR A 137 17.29 17.56 -1.88
CA THR A 137 18.08 18.81 -1.92
C THR A 137 17.99 19.53 -3.26
N ARG A 138 17.49 18.86 -4.31
CA ARG A 138 17.33 19.43 -5.66
C ARG A 138 16.07 20.27 -5.79
N LEU A 139 15.11 20.15 -4.85
CA LEU A 139 13.83 20.85 -4.92
C LEU A 139 13.86 22.12 -4.07
N LEU A 140 13.15 23.14 -4.56
CA LEU A 140 12.85 24.36 -3.82
C LEU A 140 11.34 24.49 -3.71
N TYR A 141 10.85 25.05 -2.59
CA TYR A 141 9.43 25.23 -2.35
C TYR A 141 9.06 26.70 -2.16
N ARG A 142 7.85 27.07 -2.56
CA ARG A 142 7.33 28.45 -2.47
C ARG A 142 6.19 28.54 -1.47
N ASN A 143 6.19 29.62 -0.69
CA ASN A 143 5.07 30.08 0.14
C ASN A 143 4.50 28.96 1.03
N LEU A 144 5.35 28.16 1.68
CA LEU A 144 4.88 27.08 2.54
C LEU A 144 4.11 27.62 3.75
N GLN A 145 2.91 27.06 3.96
CA GLN A 145 2.03 27.36 5.08
C GLN A 145 2.30 26.43 6.27
N GLU A 146 1.89 26.85 7.48
CA GLU A 146 1.99 26.03 8.69
C GLU A 146 1.08 24.79 8.62
N ASP A 147 -0.12 24.93 8.05
CA ASP A 147 -0.99 23.78 7.79
C ASP A 147 -0.48 22.98 6.58
N ARG A 148 -0.08 21.74 6.84
CA ARG A 148 0.32 20.77 5.82
C ARG A 148 -0.72 20.60 4.71
N ARG A 149 -2.02 20.66 5.03
CA ARG A 149 -3.08 20.43 4.03
C ARG A 149 -3.11 21.51 2.96
N SER A 150 -2.74 22.74 3.30
CA SER A 150 -2.61 23.88 2.37
C SER A 150 -1.38 23.77 1.46
N ASN A 151 -0.41 22.94 1.83
CA ASN A 151 0.82 22.67 1.06
C ASN A 151 0.68 21.44 0.15
N LYS A 152 -0.51 21.17 -0.38
CA LYS A 152 -0.75 20.08 -1.32
C LYS A 152 -0.08 20.39 -2.67
N LEU A 153 0.61 19.41 -3.25
CA LEU A 153 1.19 19.51 -4.59
C LEU A 153 0.14 19.22 -5.65
N ASN A 154 0.02 20.10 -6.65
CA ASN A 154 -0.90 19.96 -7.78
C ASN A 154 -0.47 18.82 -8.71
N ASP A 155 0.75 18.89 -9.24
CA ASP A 155 1.35 17.83 -10.05
C ASP A 155 2.47 17.12 -9.29
N TRP A 156 2.10 16.15 -8.46
CA TRP A 156 3.07 15.35 -7.71
C TRP A 156 3.92 14.42 -8.60
N ARG A 157 3.53 14.18 -9.86
CA ARG A 157 4.28 13.31 -10.79
C ARG A 157 5.49 14.00 -11.40
N SER A 158 5.56 15.32 -11.26
CA SER A 158 6.68 16.15 -11.71
C SER A 158 7.92 16.02 -10.81
N ILE A 159 7.78 15.45 -9.62
CA ILE A 159 8.88 15.14 -8.69
C ILE A 159 9.16 13.64 -8.64
N TRP A 160 10.36 13.26 -8.23
CA TRP A 160 10.70 11.87 -7.96
C TRP A 160 9.84 11.32 -6.82
N VAL A 161 9.17 10.20 -7.06
CA VAL A 161 8.41 9.43 -6.07
C VAL A 161 8.84 7.97 -6.21
N PRO A 162 9.22 7.29 -5.11
CA PRO A 162 9.67 5.90 -5.18
C PRO A 162 8.52 4.96 -5.54
N SER A 163 8.80 3.99 -6.42
CA SER A 163 7.89 2.87 -6.68
C SER A 163 8.02 1.83 -5.57
N LEU A 164 6.90 1.50 -4.93
CA LEU A 164 6.85 0.52 -3.86
C LEU A 164 6.60 -0.88 -4.42
N LYS A 165 7.44 -1.84 -4.04
CA LYS A 165 7.24 -3.27 -4.25
C LYS A 165 6.71 -3.86 -2.95
N ILE A 166 5.55 -4.52 -3.04
CA ILE A 166 4.88 -5.11 -1.88
C ILE A 166 5.07 -6.62 -1.95
N THR A 167 5.55 -7.20 -0.86
CA THR A 167 5.76 -8.64 -0.73
C THR A 167 4.97 -9.20 0.44
N ASP A 168 4.49 -10.43 0.28
CA ASP A 168 3.79 -11.16 1.33
C ASP A 168 4.67 -12.23 1.99
N MET A 169 4.08 -13.02 2.89
CA MET A 169 4.76 -14.10 3.60
C MET A 169 5.36 -15.18 2.68
N THR A 170 4.84 -15.33 1.46
CA THR A 170 5.37 -16.28 0.46
C THR A 170 6.53 -15.69 -0.35
N GLN A 171 6.94 -14.45 -0.04
CA GLN A 171 7.86 -13.63 -0.84
C GLN A 171 7.35 -13.34 -2.27
N GLY A 172 6.06 -13.58 -2.52
CA GLY A 172 5.41 -13.24 -3.78
C GLY A 172 5.17 -11.73 -3.87
N SER A 173 5.29 -11.18 -5.08
CA SER A 173 4.86 -9.80 -5.34
C SER A 173 3.34 -9.72 -5.28
N VAL A 174 2.83 -8.75 -4.53
CA VAL A 174 1.40 -8.54 -4.34
C VAL A 174 0.89 -7.46 -5.27
N GLU A 175 -0.27 -7.70 -5.90
CA GLU A 175 -0.99 -6.66 -6.64
C GLU A 175 -1.73 -5.74 -5.64
N ALA A 176 -1.44 -4.45 -5.73
CA ALA A 176 -2.09 -3.41 -4.95
C ALA A 176 -2.82 -2.44 -5.86
N ASN A 177 -4.04 -2.08 -5.43
CA ASN A 177 -4.90 -1.16 -6.16
C ASN A 177 -4.95 0.19 -5.43
N PRO A 178 -4.14 1.18 -5.82
CA PRO A 178 -4.19 2.51 -5.23
C PRO A 178 -5.42 3.26 -5.71
N PHE A 179 -6.13 3.92 -4.79
CA PHE A 179 -7.34 4.69 -5.09
C PHE A 179 -7.26 6.15 -4.67
N ASN A 180 -6.32 6.51 -3.79
CA ASN A 180 -6.13 7.90 -3.36
C ASN A 180 -4.64 8.18 -3.14
N THR A 181 -4.08 9.08 -3.94
CA THR A 181 -2.66 9.47 -3.87
C THR A 181 -2.53 10.97 -3.74
N ALA A 182 -1.70 11.42 -2.81
CA ALA A 182 -1.41 12.84 -2.65
C ALA A 182 -0.01 13.05 -2.07
N ALA A 183 0.65 14.10 -2.55
CA ALA A 183 1.92 14.58 -2.00
C ALA A 183 1.72 15.96 -1.37
N PHE A 184 2.39 16.19 -0.24
CA PHE A 184 2.34 17.44 0.50
C PHE A 184 3.75 17.80 0.93
N VAL A 185 4.03 19.09 1.09
CA VAL A 185 5.29 19.55 1.67
C VAL A 185 5.06 19.91 3.13
N VAL A 186 5.88 19.35 4.02
CA VAL A 186 5.87 19.65 5.45
C VAL A 186 6.91 20.73 5.72
N LYS A 187 6.43 21.91 6.14
CA LYS A 187 7.27 23.02 6.58
C LYS A 187 7.97 22.63 7.88
N MET A 188 9.29 22.66 7.89
CA MET A 188 10.14 22.36 9.05
C MET A 188 11.11 23.48 9.37
N ALA A 189 11.50 24.26 8.36
CA ALA A 189 12.50 25.31 8.49
C ALA A 189 11.93 26.67 8.09
N GLU A 190 12.68 27.71 8.48
CA GLU A 190 12.44 29.09 8.07
C GLU A 190 12.75 29.28 6.58
N PRO A 191 12.18 30.33 5.95
CA PRO A 191 12.48 30.63 4.56
C PRO A 191 13.97 30.95 4.38
N VAL A 192 14.50 30.57 3.21
CA VAL A 192 15.84 30.96 2.75
C VAL A 192 15.87 32.49 2.63
N PRO A 193 17.00 33.16 2.94
CA PRO A 193 17.12 34.60 2.76
C PRO A 193 16.73 35.01 1.33
N ASP A 194 15.98 36.12 1.23
CA ASP A 194 15.56 36.66 -0.06
C ASP A 194 16.77 36.93 -0.96
N ASP A 195 16.68 36.48 -2.21
CA ASP A 195 17.68 36.71 -3.25
C ASP A 195 17.20 37.85 -4.16
N ASP A 196 17.85 39.00 -4.07
CA ASP A 196 17.55 40.21 -4.87
C ASP A 196 17.70 40.00 -6.38
N SER A 197 18.29 38.88 -6.83
CA SER A 197 18.36 38.52 -8.24
C SER A 197 17.06 37.91 -8.78
N THR A 198 16.16 37.48 -7.90
CA THR A 198 14.89 36.85 -8.26
C THR A 198 13.79 37.91 -8.39
N ILE A 199 13.02 37.83 -9.49
CA ILE A 199 11.95 38.80 -9.80
C ILE A 199 10.66 38.46 -9.03
N TYR A 200 10.59 37.29 -8.40
CA TYR A 200 9.40 36.79 -7.74
C TYR A 200 9.41 37.12 -6.24
N GLU A 201 8.33 37.75 -5.78
CA GLU A 201 8.10 38.10 -4.38
C GLU A 201 7.52 36.91 -3.60
N ASP A 202 8.31 35.85 -3.43
CA ASP A 202 7.91 34.63 -2.71
C ASP A 202 8.83 34.30 -1.56
N TYR A 203 8.29 33.66 -0.53
CA TYR A 203 9.13 32.98 0.45
C TYR A 203 9.59 31.63 -0.10
N MET A 204 10.90 31.49 -0.26
CA MET A 204 11.53 30.26 -0.74
C MET A 204 11.97 29.37 0.43
N TYR A 205 11.83 28.07 0.26
CA TYR A 205 12.17 27.06 1.25
C TYR A 205 13.02 25.96 0.64
N SER A 206 14.08 25.55 1.34
CA SER A 206 15.02 24.52 0.86
C SER A 206 14.45 23.11 1.03
N GLY A 207 14.55 22.27 -0.01
CA GLY A 207 14.20 20.85 0.06
C GLY A 207 15.17 19.97 0.85
N ALA A 208 16.30 20.52 1.29
CA ALA A 208 17.23 19.84 2.20
C ALA A 208 16.71 19.75 3.64
N GLU A 209 15.82 20.67 4.02
CA GLU A 209 15.31 20.81 5.40
C GLU A 209 13.82 20.44 5.49
N ASN A 210 13.06 20.72 4.45
CA ASN A 210 11.62 20.43 4.39
C ASN A 210 11.37 19.04 3.79
N TYR A 211 10.38 18.33 4.35
CA TYR A 211 10.05 16.97 3.92
C TYR A 211 8.94 16.98 2.87
N VAL A 212 9.08 16.15 1.84
CA VAL A 212 7.95 15.72 1.02
C VAL A 212 7.27 14.57 1.74
N ARG A 213 5.99 14.71 2.05
CA ARG A 213 5.12 13.65 2.56
C ARG A 213 4.24 13.14 1.43
N PHE A 214 4.52 11.93 0.99
CA PHE A 214 3.67 11.18 0.08
C PHE A 214 2.74 10.26 0.87
N GLN A 215 1.47 10.23 0.47
CA GLN A 215 0.46 9.37 1.05
C GLN A 215 -0.28 8.65 -0.07
N GLU A 216 -0.35 7.34 0.03
CA GLU A 216 -1.02 6.46 -0.92
C GLU A 216 -1.95 5.51 -0.17
N GLU A 217 -3.26 5.61 -0.43
CA GLU A 217 -4.27 4.68 0.06
C GLU A 217 -4.57 3.63 -1.00
N MET A 218 -4.49 2.36 -0.61
CA MET A 218 -4.57 1.22 -1.50
C MET A 218 -5.32 0.04 -0.85
N THR A 219 -5.97 -0.76 -1.69
CA THR A 219 -6.46 -2.08 -1.31
C THR A 219 -5.40 -3.11 -1.70
N VAL A 220 -4.94 -3.89 -0.73
CA VAL A 220 -3.93 -4.93 -0.92
C VAL A 220 -4.53 -6.30 -0.68
N ASN A 221 -4.37 -7.19 -1.65
CA ASN A 221 -4.84 -8.58 -1.59
C ASN A 221 -3.64 -9.52 -1.53
N PHE A 222 -3.23 -9.95 -0.34
CA PHE A 222 -2.00 -10.70 -0.14
C PHE A 222 -2.25 -12.12 0.39
N ALA A 223 -1.31 -13.04 0.14
CA ALA A 223 -1.41 -14.40 0.66
C ALA A 223 -0.90 -14.47 2.11
N CYS A 224 -1.62 -15.20 2.96
CA CYS A 224 -1.20 -15.50 4.32
C CYS A 224 -1.30 -17.00 4.58
N SER A 225 -0.19 -17.61 4.97
CA SER A 225 -0.15 -19.03 5.33
C SER A 225 -0.75 -19.22 6.72
N PHE A 226 -1.93 -19.85 6.78
CA PHE A 226 -2.64 -20.12 8.04
C PHE A 226 -2.23 -21.48 8.63
N ASP A 227 -1.91 -21.52 9.92
CA ASP A 227 -1.66 -22.75 10.66
C ASP A 227 -2.94 -23.24 11.37
N LEU A 228 -3.64 -24.19 10.76
CA LEU A 228 -4.96 -24.63 11.21
C LEU A 228 -4.90 -25.86 12.13
N VAL A 229 -3.73 -26.22 12.68
CA VAL A 229 -3.58 -27.42 13.53
C VAL A 229 -4.51 -27.34 14.75
N MET A 230 -4.52 -26.21 15.45
CA MET A 230 -5.32 -25.99 16.67
C MET A 230 -6.72 -25.39 16.41
N TYR A 231 -7.19 -25.40 15.18
CA TYR A 231 -8.49 -24.82 14.83
C TYR A 231 -9.66 -25.42 15.66
N PRO A 232 -10.52 -24.60 16.30
CA PRO A 232 -10.70 -23.14 16.18
C PRO A 232 -10.04 -22.27 17.28
N PHE A 233 -9.13 -22.81 18.08
CA PHE A 233 -8.46 -22.10 19.20
C PHE A 233 -7.09 -21.53 18.83
N ASP A 234 -6.83 -21.42 17.53
CA ASP A 234 -5.60 -20.98 16.92
C ASP A 234 -5.45 -19.45 16.92
N GLN A 235 -4.19 -19.03 16.82
CA GLN A 235 -3.78 -17.66 16.58
C GLN A 235 -3.02 -17.61 15.27
N GLN A 236 -3.38 -16.68 14.40
CA GLN A 236 -2.78 -16.53 13.08
C GLN A 236 -1.94 -15.27 13.01
N LYS A 237 -0.81 -15.35 12.31
CA LYS A 237 0.09 -14.22 12.08
C LYS A 237 0.30 -14.04 10.59
N CYS A 238 -0.01 -12.85 10.09
CA CYS A 238 0.15 -12.50 8.70
C CYS A 238 1.12 -11.34 8.55
N TYR A 239 1.98 -11.40 7.54
CA TYR A 239 3.02 -10.41 7.29
C TYR A 239 2.82 -9.77 5.93
N LEU A 240 2.96 -8.45 5.89
CA LEU A 240 3.00 -7.65 4.68
C LEU A 240 4.26 -6.77 4.73
N ALA A 241 5.10 -6.83 3.72
CA ALA A 241 6.34 -6.06 3.66
C ALA A 241 6.35 -5.11 2.45
N PHE A 242 6.94 -3.94 2.64
CA PHE A 242 7.13 -2.90 1.64
C PHE A 242 8.63 -2.71 1.40
N GLU A 243 9.02 -2.68 0.14
CA GLU A 243 10.38 -2.47 -0.37
C GLU A 243 10.33 -1.34 -1.41
N ILE A 244 11.38 -0.53 -1.55
CA ILE A 244 11.50 0.40 -2.68
C ILE A 244 12.11 -0.37 -3.86
N HIS A 245 11.50 -0.30 -5.03
CA HIS A 245 12.00 -0.97 -6.22
C HIS A 245 13.33 -0.35 -6.71
N ASP A 246 14.26 -1.18 -7.15
CA ASP A 246 15.59 -0.81 -7.66
C ASP A 246 16.41 0.07 -6.70
N TYR A 247 16.26 -0.17 -5.39
CA TYR A 247 16.86 0.66 -4.36
C TYR A 247 17.69 -0.15 -3.36
N ASP A 248 18.94 0.27 -3.18
CA ASP A 248 19.89 -0.37 -2.25
C ASP A 248 19.98 0.39 -0.92
N LEU A 249 20.38 -0.31 0.14
CA LEU A 249 20.69 0.22 1.48
C LEU A 249 21.74 1.36 1.44
N SER A 250 22.59 1.37 0.42
CA SER A 250 23.59 2.42 0.22
C SER A 250 22.98 3.75 -0.22
N LEU A 251 21.82 3.73 -0.88
CA LEU A 251 21.11 4.92 -1.34
C LEU A 251 20.19 5.46 -0.25
N GLY A 252 19.53 4.58 0.51
CA GLY A 252 18.68 4.96 1.62
C GLY A 252 18.05 3.75 2.32
N TYR A 253 17.39 4.02 3.44
CA TYR A 253 16.80 3.01 4.32
C TYR A 253 15.52 3.52 4.96
N PHE A 254 14.67 2.61 5.41
CA PHE A 254 13.43 2.98 6.08
C PHE A 254 13.63 3.26 7.57
N VAL A 255 12.86 4.22 8.08
CA VAL A 255 12.76 4.57 9.50
C VAL A 255 11.27 4.62 9.85
N LEU A 256 10.88 3.98 10.94
CA LEU A 256 9.49 4.06 11.41
C LEU A 256 9.20 5.40 12.06
N GLU A 257 8.08 6.01 11.68
CA GLU A 257 7.55 7.19 12.36
C GLU A 257 6.72 6.74 13.59
N ALA A 258 7.21 7.03 14.80
CA ALA A 258 6.78 6.38 16.05
C ALA A 258 5.34 6.65 16.53
N ASN A 259 4.58 7.53 15.86
CA ASN A 259 3.25 7.97 16.32
C ASN A 259 2.11 7.81 15.29
N GLU A 260 2.37 7.26 14.10
CA GLU A 260 1.37 7.20 13.03
C GLU A 260 0.94 5.79 12.60
N SER A 261 1.63 4.72 13.02
CA SER A 261 1.28 3.35 12.65
C SER A 261 0.23 2.75 13.60
N ARG A 262 -1.05 3.07 13.36
CA ARG A 262 -2.17 2.56 14.16
C ARG A 262 -3.30 2.00 13.31
N PHE A 263 -3.95 0.95 13.78
CA PHE A 263 -5.22 0.50 13.22
C PHE A 263 -6.37 1.44 13.65
N ILE A 264 -7.07 2.04 12.68
CA ILE A 264 -8.16 3.01 12.94
C ILE A 264 -9.54 2.32 12.94
N GLY A 265 -9.68 1.16 12.29
CA GLY A 265 -10.97 0.49 12.08
C GLY A 265 -11.49 -0.35 13.24
N ASP A 266 -12.56 -1.11 12.96
CA ASP A 266 -13.16 -2.06 13.89
C ASP A 266 -12.31 -3.33 14.00
N ARG A 267 -11.95 -3.69 15.23
CA ARG A 267 -11.10 -4.86 15.52
C ARG A 267 -11.86 -6.18 15.53
N HIS A 268 -13.18 -6.12 15.66
CA HIS A 268 -14.06 -7.28 15.66
C HIS A 268 -14.55 -7.55 14.23
N LEU A 269 -14.02 -8.61 13.62
CA LEU A 269 -14.51 -9.13 12.35
C LEU A 269 -15.57 -10.20 12.62
N MET A 270 -16.21 -10.74 11.59
CA MET A 270 -17.26 -11.75 11.77
C MET A 270 -16.73 -13.08 12.31
N GLU A 271 -15.55 -13.52 11.87
CA GLU A 271 -14.96 -14.82 12.25
C GLU A 271 -13.70 -14.68 13.12
N TYR A 272 -13.00 -13.54 13.02
CA TYR A 272 -11.74 -13.27 13.70
C TYR A 272 -11.82 -11.98 14.52
N VAL A 273 -10.87 -11.79 15.42
CA VAL A 273 -10.58 -10.51 16.07
C VAL A 273 -9.13 -10.17 15.79
N LEU A 274 -8.86 -8.93 15.41
CA LEU A 274 -7.50 -8.41 15.34
C LEU A 274 -7.01 -8.17 16.77
N ASP A 275 -6.14 -9.05 17.25
CA ASP A 275 -5.60 -9.02 18.61
C ASP A 275 -4.51 -7.94 18.74
N GLY A 276 -3.69 -7.77 17.70
CA GLY A 276 -2.73 -6.68 17.64
C GLY A 276 -2.02 -6.55 16.30
N GLU A 277 -1.56 -5.33 16.05
CA GLU A 277 -0.72 -4.95 14.91
C GLU A 277 0.68 -4.57 15.39
N ARG A 278 1.73 -4.92 14.61
CA ARG A 278 3.09 -4.46 14.87
C ARG A 278 3.76 -4.07 13.56
N THR A 279 4.30 -2.86 13.50
CA THR A 279 5.16 -2.41 12.39
C THR A 279 6.62 -2.47 12.83
N PHE A 280 7.49 -3.03 11.98
CA PHE A 280 8.93 -3.08 12.22
C PHE A 280 9.69 -2.90 10.90
N VAL A 281 10.90 -2.35 10.99
CA VAL A 281 11.83 -2.29 9.85
C VAL A 281 12.87 -3.37 10.04
N TYR A 282 13.20 -4.06 8.96
CA TYR A 282 14.30 -5.01 8.90
C TYR A 282 15.03 -4.85 7.58
N ASN A 283 16.29 -5.25 7.55
CA ASN A 283 17.09 -5.24 6.34
C ASN A 283 17.24 -6.68 5.86
N ASP A 284 17.04 -6.91 4.58
CA ASP A 284 17.27 -8.21 3.94
C ASP A 284 18.24 -8.02 2.77
N HIS A 285 19.34 -8.78 2.81
CA HIS A 285 20.46 -8.61 1.88
C HIS A 285 20.92 -7.15 1.73
N ASN A 286 20.58 -6.50 0.61
CA ASN A 286 20.95 -5.13 0.28
C ASN A 286 19.76 -4.16 0.26
N ALA A 287 18.58 -4.60 0.70
CA ALA A 287 17.35 -3.81 0.70
C ALA A 287 16.83 -3.59 2.13
N SER A 288 16.17 -2.44 2.34
CA SER A 288 15.46 -2.15 3.58
C SER A 288 13.97 -2.42 3.38
N HIS A 289 13.35 -3.06 4.35
CA HIS A 289 11.94 -3.44 4.32
C HIS A 289 11.17 -2.87 5.50
N VAL A 290 9.96 -2.40 5.24
CA VAL A 290 8.98 -2.06 6.28
C VAL A 290 7.96 -3.19 6.33
N ALA A 291 7.90 -3.94 7.43
CA ALA A 291 6.90 -5.00 7.61
C ALA A 291 5.81 -4.60 8.60
N VAL A 292 4.62 -5.14 8.33
CA VAL A 292 3.44 -5.09 9.18
C VAL A 292 3.06 -6.53 9.53
N GLU A 293 3.08 -6.84 10.82
CA GLU A 293 2.57 -8.08 11.42
C GLU A 293 1.15 -7.85 11.92
N LEU A 294 0.20 -8.62 11.40
CA LEU A 294 -1.19 -8.67 11.83
C LEU A 294 -1.43 -9.96 12.61
N LYS A 295 -1.86 -9.84 13.87
CA LYS A 295 -2.19 -10.98 14.74
C LYS A 295 -3.69 -11.15 14.85
N PHE A 296 -4.19 -12.28 14.40
CA PHE A 296 -5.60 -12.64 14.44
C PHE A 296 -5.85 -13.73 15.48
N ARG A 297 -6.97 -13.59 16.20
CA ARG A 297 -7.51 -14.61 17.10
C ARG A 297 -8.89 -15.04 16.60
N ASN A 298 -9.12 -16.35 16.54
CA ASN A 298 -10.41 -16.90 16.13
C ASN A 298 -11.52 -16.64 17.15
N GLN A 299 -12.74 -16.40 16.66
CA GLN A 299 -13.94 -16.33 17.50
C GLN A 299 -14.54 -17.73 17.72
N PHE A 300 -13.91 -18.49 18.63
CA PHE A 300 -14.23 -19.90 18.86
C PHE A 300 -15.65 -20.16 19.41
N LEU A 301 -16.32 -19.16 19.97
CA LEU A 301 -17.59 -19.35 20.71
C LEU A 301 -18.70 -19.94 19.83
N TYR A 302 -18.76 -19.54 18.56
CA TYR A 302 -19.70 -20.10 17.58
C TYR A 302 -19.49 -21.61 17.39
N TYR A 303 -18.23 -22.05 17.28
CA TYR A 303 -17.88 -23.46 17.13
C TYR A 303 -18.16 -24.25 18.41
N VAL A 304 -17.92 -23.66 19.58
CA VAL A 304 -18.26 -24.29 20.86
C VAL A 304 -19.77 -24.54 20.95
N GLY A 305 -20.59 -23.53 20.64
CA GLY A 305 -22.04 -23.62 20.71
C GLY A 305 -22.65 -24.62 19.71
N ASN A 306 -22.18 -24.62 18.46
CA ASN A 306 -22.84 -25.35 17.38
C ASN A 306 -22.19 -26.70 17.02
N VAL A 307 -20.92 -26.91 17.40
CA VAL A 307 -20.20 -28.15 17.11
C VAL A 307 -19.90 -28.92 18.39
N PHE A 308 -19.18 -28.31 19.33
CA PHE A 308 -18.71 -29.03 20.52
C PHE A 308 -19.85 -29.41 21.48
N ILE A 309 -20.78 -28.49 21.78
CA ILE A 309 -21.90 -28.79 22.69
C ILE A 309 -22.83 -29.88 22.13
N PRO A 310 -23.31 -29.82 20.87
CA PRO A 310 -24.14 -30.90 20.32
C PRO A 310 -23.40 -32.22 20.18
N SER A 311 -22.12 -32.21 19.80
CA SER A 311 -21.31 -33.45 19.77
C SER A 311 -21.19 -34.07 21.16
N LEU A 312 -20.93 -33.27 22.21
CA LEU A 312 -20.88 -33.75 23.60
C LEU A 312 -22.23 -34.32 24.05
N MET A 313 -23.34 -33.65 23.72
CA MET A 313 -24.69 -34.17 24.01
C MET A 313 -24.94 -35.52 23.34
N LEU A 314 -24.52 -35.70 22.07
CA LEU A 314 -24.62 -36.97 21.37
C LEU A 314 -23.73 -38.06 22.00
N THR A 315 -22.52 -37.71 22.47
CA THR A 315 -21.67 -38.65 23.22
C THR A 315 -22.35 -39.12 24.50
N ILE A 316 -22.97 -38.20 25.25
CA ILE A 316 -23.69 -38.52 26.47
C ILE A 316 -24.89 -39.43 26.16
N LEU A 317 -25.63 -39.17 25.08
CA LEU A 317 -26.73 -40.04 24.65
C LEU A 317 -26.25 -41.45 24.31
N CYS A 318 -25.11 -41.59 23.61
CA CYS A 318 -24.51 -42.89 23.35
C CYS A 318 -24.05 -43.59 24.64
N TYR A 319 -23.52 -42.84 25.62
CA TYR A 319 -23.11 -43.42 26.89
C TYR A 319 -24.31 -43.91 27.71
N VAL A 320 -25.43 -43.20 27.67
CA VAL A 320 -26.65 -43.60 28.38
C VAL A 320 -27.24 -44.90 27.83
N THR A 321 -27.07 -45.23 26.55
CA THR A 321 -27.58 -46.50 25.99
C THR A 321 -26.91 -47.74 26.58
N LEU A 322 -25.74 -47.60 27.23
CA LEU A 322 -25.09 -48.68 27.96
C LEU A 322 -25.86 -49.12 29.22
N PHE A 323 -26.66 -48.21 29.80
CA PHE A 323 -27.45 -48.48 31.02
C PHE A 323 -28.83 -49.06 30.77
N PHE A 324 -29.27 -49.22 29.52
CA PHE A 324 -30.48 -49.98 29.24
C PHE A 324 -30.30 -51.44 29.66
N ASP A 325 -31.39 -52.18 29.86
CA ASP A 325 -31.32 -53.61 30.15
C ASP A 325 -30.98 -54.40 28.88
N GLU A 326 -30.26 -55.52 29.01
CA GLU A 326 -29.79 -56.33 27.87
C GLU A 326 -30.94 -56.91 27.03
N ASP A 327 -32.12 -57.03 27.64
CA ASP A 327 -33.33 -57.53 27.01
C ASP A 327 -33.90 -56.55 25.95
N ASP A 328 -33.65 -55.23 26.09
CA ASP A 328 -34.13 -54.18 25.17
C ASP A 328 -33.09 -53.84 24.09
N PHE A 329 -32.55 -54.88 23.44
CA PHE A 329 -31.50 -54.73 22.43
C PHE A 329 -31.89 -53.86 21.22
N ASN A 330 -33.16 -53.94 20.79
CA ASN A 330 -33.65 -53.20 19.63
C ASN A 330 -33.60 -51.68 19.85
N ASP A 331 -33.94 -51.21 21.05
CA ASP A 331 -33.99 -49.79 21.37
C ASP A 331 -32.56 -49.22 21.52
N ARG A 332 -31.65 -50.00 22.11
CA ARG A 332 -30.21 -49.67 22.19
C ARG A 332 -29.59 -49.44 20.81
N ILE A 333 -29.82 -50.32 19.85
CA ILE A 333 -29.30 -50.18 18.49
C ILE A 333 -29.89 -48.96 17.80
N MET A 334 -31.20 -48.76 17.93
CA MET A 334 -31.90 -47.69 17.23
C MET A 334 -31.39 -46.30 17.66
N VAL A 335 -31.24 -46.06 18.98
CA VAL A 335 -30.69 -44.80 19.50
C VAL A 335 -29.23 -44.60 19.07
N SER A 336 -28.43 -45.67 19.08
CA SER A 336 -27.01 -45.58 18.75
C SER A 336 -26.76 -45.36 17.25
N LEU A 337 -27.55 -45.97 16.37
CA LEU A 337 -27.47 -45.74 14.92
C LEU A 337 -27.93 -44.34 14.54
N THR A 338 -28.99 -43.85 15.17
CA THR A 338 -29.50 -42.49 14.90
C THR A 338 -28.55 -41.42 15.40
N SER A 339 -27.95 -41.56 16.59
CA SER A 339 -26.93 -40.63 17.08
C SER A 339 -25.68 -40.61 16.19
N LEU A 340 -25.25 -41.77 15.67
CA LEU A 340 -24.16 -41.90 14.72
C LEU A 340 -24.44 -41.15 13.41
N LEU A 341 -25.66 -41.30 12.87
CA LEU A 341 -26.08 -40.60 11.65
C LEU A 341 -26.10 -39.07 11.85
N VAL A 342 -26.60 -38.60 12.99
CA VAL A 342 -26.60 -37.17 13.35
C VAL A 342 -25.17 -36.63 13.50
N LEU A 343 -24.27 -37.40 14.14
CA LEU A 343 -22.88 -37.00 14.29
C LEU A 343 -22.17 -36.85 12.94
N VAL A 344 -22.39 -37.79 12.01
CA VAL A 344 -21.82 -37.74 10.65
C VAL A 344 -22.33 -36.54 9.87
N THR A 345 -23.63 -36.25 9.95
CA THR A 345 -24.24 -35.09 9.25
C THR A 345 -23.73 -33.76 9.82
N LEU A 346 -23.63 -33.62 11.14
CA LEU A 346 -23.06 -32.44 11.80
C LEU A 346 -21.60 -32.21 11.39
N PHE A 347 -20.80 -33.27 11.37
CA PHE A 347 -19.40 -33.20 10.94
C PHE A 347 -19.27 -32.77 9.47
N SER A 348 -20.06 -33.39 8.58
CA SER A 348 -20.08 -33.05 7.15
C SER A 348 -20.47 -31.59 6.92
N ASN A 349 -21.41 -31.06 7.71
CA ASN A 349 -21.81 -29.66 7.60
C ASN A 349 -20.71 -28.69 8.05
N SER A 350 -20.12 -28.93 9.23
CA SER A 350 -19.03 -28.10 9.77
C SER A 350 -17.73 -28.16 8.94
N GLY A 351 -17.50 -29.26 8.21
CA GLY A 351 -16.31 -29.43 7.38
C GLY A 351 -16.29 -28.65 6.07
N LYS A 352 -17.41 -28.03 5.66
CA LYS A 352 -17.52 -27.29 4.38
C LYS A 352 -16.89 -25.90 4.44
N SER A 353 -16.90 -25.24 5.61
CA SER A 353 -16.38 -23.89 5.78
C SER A 353 -14.87 -23.81 5.98
N ILE A 354 -14.21 -24.96 6.16
CA ILE A 354 -12.79 -25.03 6.50
C ILE A 354 -12.02 -25.62 5.29
N PRO A 355 -10.87 -25.05 4.87
CA PRO A 355 -10.07 -25.63 3.79
C PRO A 355 -9.64 -27.06 4.07
N LYS A 356 -9.50 -27.83 2.98
CA LYS A 356 -8.93 -29.18 3.00
C LYS A 356 -7.42 -29.07 3.21
N THR A 357 -6.92 -29.55 4.34
CA THR A 357 -5.48 -29.65 4.63
C THR A 357 -5.06 -31.11 4.70
N ALA A 358 -3.78 -31.39 4.45
CA ALA A 358 -3.22 -32.74 4.55
C ALA A 358 -3.10 -33.22 6.02
N TYR A 359 -2.90 -32.29 6.95
CA TYR A 359 -2.76 -32.59 8.38
C TYR A 359 -4.11 -32.62 9.13
N PHE A 360 -4.16 -33.43 10.19
CA PHE A 360 -5.35 -33.61 11.04
C PHE A 360 -5.54 -32.41 11.97
N LYS A 361 -6.69 -31.75 11.88
CA LYS A 361 -7.07 -30.60 12.74
C LYS A 361 -7.61 -31.06 14.09
N GLN A 362 -7.43 -30.26 15.13
CA GLN A 362 -7.83 -30.61 16.50
C GLN A 362 -9.33 -30.94 16.63
N HIS A 363 -10.22 -30.17 15.99
CA HIS A 363 -11.66 -30.49 16.00
C HIS A 363 -11.97 -31.88 15.40
N ARG A 364 -11.24 -32.30 14.35
CA ARG A 364 -11.41 -33.64 13.76
C ARG A 364 -10.87 -34.73 14.68
N ARG A 365 -9.77 -34.48 15.41
CA ARG A 365 -9.24 -35.42 16.41
C ARG A 365 -10.26 -35.68 17.52
N ALA A 366 -10.86 -34.63 18.08
CA ALA A 366 -11.88 -34.75 19.13
C ALA A 366 -13.11 -35.55 18.66
N VAL A 367 -13.58 -35.31 17.44
CA VAL A 367 -14.72 -36.05 16.87
C VAL A 367 -14.35 -37.50 16.55
N VAL A 368 -13.17 -37.78 16.01
CA VAL A 368 -12.71 -39.16 15.78
C VAL A 368 -12.56 -39.90 17.10
N GLN A 369 -12.05 -39.26 18.14
CA GLN A 369 -12.00 -39.82 19.51
C GLN A 369 -13.41 -40.16 20.01
N CYS A 370 -14.36 -39.25 19.85
CA CYS A 370 -15.77 -39.45 20.20
C CYS A 370 -16.40 -40.62 19.42
N TRP A 371 -16.09 -40.71 18.12
CA TRP A 371 -16.57 -41.79 17.27
C TRP A 371 -15.96 -43.14 17.65
N ARG A 372 -14.67 -43.15 18.01
CA ARG A 372 -13.96 -44.33 18.50
C ARG A 372 -14.55 -44.81 19.83
N SER A 373 -14.91 -43.89 20.73
CA SER A 373 -15.65 -44.20 21.96
C SER A 373 -16.99 -44.88 21.63
N SER A 374 -17.82 -44.28 20.78
CA SER A 374 -19.12 -44.85 20.40
C SER A 374 -19.04 -46.20 19.66
N ARG A 375 -17.91 -46.49 19.00
CA ARG A 375 -17.64 -47.79 18.37
C ARG A 375 -17.09 -48.83 19.34
N GLY A 376 -16.22 -48.42 20.27
CA GLY A 376 -15.71 -49.29 21.32
C GLY A 376 -16.83 -49.81 22.21
N ASP A 377 -17.87 -49.00 22.40
CA ASP A 377 -19.10 -49.37 23.10
C ASP A 377 -19.99 -50.37 22.31
N PHE A 378 -19.80 -50.47 20.98
CA PHE A 378 -20.61 -51.33 20.09
C PHE A 378 -19.94 -52.66 19.72
N PHE A 379 -18.62 -52.76 19.88
CA PHE A 379 -17.83 -53.91 19.53
C PHE A 379 -16.72 -54.06 20.58
N ILE A 380 -16.86 -55.04 21.47
CA ILE A 380 -15.74 -55.55 22.27
C ILE A 380 -14.74 -56.18 21.27
N ILE A 381 -13.86 -55.35 20.68
CA ILE A 381 -12.67 -55.79 19.94
C ILE A 381 -11.48 -55.39 20.81
N PRO A 382 -10.53 -56.30 21.10
CA PRO A 382 -9.44 -56.02 22.03
C PRO A 382 -8.60 -54.81 21.61
N ASP A 383 -8.15 -54.05 22.61
CA ASP A 383 -7.20 -52.94 22.50
C ASP A 383 -5.88 -53.37 21.84
N SER A 384 -5.79 -53.34 20.51
CA SER A 384 -4.52 -53.65 19.84
C SER A 384 -4.06 -52.61 18.80
N ILE A 385 -4.52 -51.37 18.88
CA ILE A 385 -3.89 -50.27 18.09
C ILE A 385 -3.75 -49.02 18.96
N SER A 386 -2.64 -48.97 19.70
CA SER A 386 -2.13 -47.76 20.35
C SER A 386 -1.65 -46.76 19.30
N LEU A 387 -2.09 -45.51 19.41
CA LEU A 387 -1.70 -44.37 18.58
C LEU A 387 -0.26 -43.87 18.81
N SER A 388 0.55 -44.59 19.59
CA SER A 388 1.97 -44.31 19.83
C SER A 388 2.92 -44.80 18.72
N GLU A 389 2.42 -45.50 17.70
CA GLU A 389 3.24 -46.02 16.58
C GLU A 389 3.14 -45.17 15.29
N ILE A 390 2.45 -44.02 15.30
CA ILE A 390 2.35 -43.13 14.12
C ILE A 390 3.32 -41.92 14.23
N GLU A 391 4.22 -41.90 15.20
CA GLU A 391 5.13 -40.76 15.45
C GLU A 391 6.53 -40.85 14.81
N GLU A 392 6.79 -41.81 13.92
CA GLU A 392 8.03 -41.81 13.11
C GLU A 392 7.73 -41.94 11.61
N CYS A 393 7.65 -40.81 10.91
CA CYS A 393 7.96 -40.80 9.48
C CYS A 393 9.50 -40.83 9.34
N PRO A 394 10.11 -41.86 8.72
CA PRO A 394 11.54 -41.89 8.50
C PRO A 394 11.95 -40.83 7.47
N GLU A 395 12.97 -40.05 7.81
CA GLU A 395 13.66 -39.16 6.87
C GLU A 395 14.08 -39.92 5.60
N SER A 396 13.76 -39.32 4.45
CA SER A 396 14.25 -39.74 3.14
C SER A 396 15.78 -39.76 3.13
N LYS A 397 16.37 -40.94 3.22
CA LYS A 397 17.79 -41.14 2.88
C LYS A 397 17.95 -40.91 1.38
N ARG A 398 18.51 -39.75 1.06
CA ARG A 398 19.03 -39.35 -0.24
C ARG A 398 20.00 -40.44 -0.74
N GLY A 399 19.59 -41.16 -1.79
CA GLY A 399 20.43 -42.16 -2.44
C GLY A 399 21.64 -41.52 -3.11
N THR A 400 22.82 -41.80 -2.59
CA THR A 400 24.08 -41.69 -3.31
C THR A 400 24.58 -43.10 -3.55
N ASP A 401 24.24 -43.68 -4.71
CA ASP A 401 24.96 -44.82 -5.26
C ASP A 401 25.09 -44.64 -6.77
N THR A 402 26.29 -44.19 -7.16
CA THR A 402 26.82 -44.23 -8.52
C THR A 402 26.98 -45.69 -8.99
N PRO A 403 26.65 -46.04 -10.24
CA PRO A 403 26.82 -47.40 -10.73
C PRO A 403 28.28 -47.69 -11.10
N ALA A 404 28.86 -48.71 -10.47
CA ALA A 404 30.11 -49.32 -10.89
C ALA A 404 29.87 -50.22 -12.11
N ILE A 405 30.56 -49.91 -13.20
CA ILE A 405 30.70 -50.72 -14.40
C ILE A 405 31.79 -51.76 -14.15
N GLU A 406 31.49 -53.07 -14.13
CA GLU A 406 32.38 -54.07 -14.72
C GLU A 406 31.75 -55.46 -14.95
N ARG A 407 31.58 -55.76 -16.25
CA ARG A 407 31.91 -56.99 -16.99
C ARG A 407 31.64 -58.36 -16.37
N ALA A 408 30.72 -59.08 -17.02
CA ALA A 408 30.78 -60.53 -17.20
C ALA A 408 30.68 -60.89 -18.68
N ALA A 409 31.76 -61.40 -19.27
CA ALA A 409 31.74 -62.32 -20.40
C ALA A 409 33.16 -62.88 -20.64
N LYS A 410 33.33 -64.18 -20.39
CA LYS A 410 34.49 -64.97 -20.78
C LYS A 410 33.95 -66.21 -21.52
N GLY A 411 34.32 -66.33 -22.80
CA GLY A 411 34.38 -67.60 -23.55
C GLY A 411 33.10 -68.11 -24.21
N MET A 412 32.89 -67.79 -25.49
CA MET A 412 33.06 -68.67 -26.65
C MET A 412 32.81 -67.90 -27.95
#